data_AF-A0A3M1X1E6-F1
#
_entry.id   AF-A0A3M1X1E6-F1
#
_cell.length_a   1.000
_cell.length_b   1.000
_cell.length_c   1.000
_cell.angle_alpha   90.00
_cell.angle_beta   90.00
_cell.angle_gamma   90.00
#
_symmetry.space_group_name_H-M   'P 1'
#
loop_
_entity.id
_entity.type
_entity.pdbx_description
1 polymer ?
#
loop_
_entity_poly.entity_id
_entity_poly.type
_entity_poly.pdbx_seq_one_letter_code
_entity_poly.pdbx_strand_id
1 'polypeptide(L)'
;ALSENPDVDDVIFVSPRGEVTESTRANVVIRKGTRLFTPRAESGLLKGTFREKLIREGKIEEARLTVGDLLSADEVFLVNSVRKWIPAVVVGVDSRVKARQADEESPFLSSIQKTIET
;
A
#
# COMPACT_ATOMS: atom_id res chain seq x y z
N ALA A 1 -10.55 8.35 5.10
CA ALA A 1 -10.05 7.63 3.92
C ALA A 1 -11.16 6.76 3.31
N LEU A 2 -11.45 5.57 3.83
CA LEU A 2 -12.59 4.77 3.32
C LEU A 2 -13.95 5.42 3.57
N SER A 3 -14.18 5.98 4.76
CA SER A 3 -15.42 6.72 5.06
C SER A 3 -15.67 7.95 4.16
N GLU A 4 -14.63 8.46 3.51
CA GLU A 4 -14.67 9.62 2.60
C GLU A 4 -14.79 9.17 1.12
N ASN A 5 -14.70 7.87 0.87
CA ASN A 5 -14.77 7.24 -0.44
C ASN A 5 -15.72 6.02 -0.35
N PRO A 6 -17.05 6.25 -0.18
CA PRO A 6 -18.01 5.16 0.06
C PRO A 6 -18.23 4.25 -1.15
N ASP A 7 -17.85 4.70 -2.35
CA ASP A 7 -18.06 3.98 -3.61
C ASP A 7 -16.90 3.02 -3.97
N VAL A 8 -15.94 2.82 -3.06
CA VAL A 8 -14.80 1.91 -3.26
C VAL A 8 -14.64 0.92 -2.12
N ASP A 9 -14.14 -0.27 -2.44
CA ASP A 9 -13.90 -1.32 -1.44
C ASP A 9 -12.66 -1.05 -0.57
N ASP A 10 -11.65 -0.38 -1.13
CA ASP A 10 -10.40 -0.02 -0.45
C ASP A 10 -9.79 1.24 -1.08
N VAL A 11 -8.80 1.83 -0.42
CA VAL A 11 -8.02 2.97 -0.91
C VAL A 11 -6.54 2.63 -0.87
N ILE A 12 -5.80 3.07 -1.89
CA ILE A 12 -4.34 2.92 -1.97
C ILE A 12 -3.68 4.24 -1.55
N PHE A 13 -2.71 4.15 -0.66
CA PHE A 13 -1.96 5.28 -0.17
C PHE A 13 -0.75 5.59 -1.05
N VAL A 14 -0.40 6.88 -1.08
CA VAL A 14 0.75 7.41 -1.80
C VAL A 14 1.57 8.24 -0.82
N SER A 15 2.87 7.99 -0.79
CA SER A 15 3.80 8.75 0.04
C SER A 15 3.94 10.19 -0.43
N PRO A 16 4.48 11.12 0.39
CA PRO A 16 4.79 12.49 -0.05
C PRO A 16 5.74 12.58 -1.25
N ARG A 17 6.48 11.50 -1.55
CA ARG A 17 7.38 11.38 -2.71
C ARG A 17 6.65 10.95 -4.00
N GLY A 18 5.32 10.82 -3.98
CA GLY A 18 4.53 10.33 -5.11
C GLY A 18 4.65 8.83 -5.36
N GLU A 19 5.21 8.08 -4.41
CA GLU A 19 5.39 6.61 -4.52
C GLU A 19 4.20 5.89 -3.88
N VAL A 20 3.64 4.91 -4.60
CA VAL A 20 2.61 4.01 -4.08
C VAL A 20 3.17 3.24 -2.88
N THR A 21 2.35 3.06 -1.84
CA THR A 21 2.72 2.29 -0.65
C THR A 21 1.89 1.01 -0.54
N GLU A 22 0.73 1.09 0.08
CA GLU A 22 -0.17 -0.02 0.36
C GLU A 22 -1.63 0.47 0.43
N SER A 23 -2.55 -0.47 0.58
CA SER A 23 -3.97 -0.17 0.86
C SER A 23 -4.25 -0.15 2.36
N THR A 24 -5.50 -0.01 2.79
CA THR A 24 -5.82 -0.05 4.23
C THR A 24 -5.56 -1.41 4.87
N ARG A 25 -5.50 -2.50 4.08
CA ARG A 25 -5.42 -3.89 4.62
C ARG A 25 -4.58 -4.86 3.79
N ALA A 26 -3.84 -4.38 2.80
CA ALA A 26 -3.11 -5.22 1.85
C ALA A 26 -1.99 -4.46 1.14
N ASN A 27 -0.95 -5.19 0.70
CA ASN A 27 0.07 -4.63 -0.18
C ASN A 27 -0.41 -4.62 -1.64
N VAL A 28 0.11 -3.69 -2.43
CA VAL A 28 -0.22 -3.57 -3.86
C VAL A 28 0.76 -4.40 -4.69
N VAL A 29 0.22 -5.09 -5.70
CA VAL A 29 1.00 -5.72 -6.78
C VAL A 29 0.41 -5.27 -8.11
N ILE A 30 1.25 -4.92 -9.08
CA ILE A 30 0.83 -4.65 -10.46
C ILE A 30 1.44 -5.65 -11.42
N ARG A 31 0.76 -5.96 -12.52
CA ARG A 31 1.34 -6.65 -13.67
C ARG A 31 1.69 -5.64 -14.75
N LYS A 32 2.91 -5.73 -15.27
CA LYS A 32 3.34 -5.03 -16.49
C LYS A 32 4.05 -6.03 -17.41
N GLY A 33 3.42 -6.36 -18.53
CA GLY A 33 3.80 -7.45 -19.40
C GLY A 33 3.70 -8.79 -18.67
N THR A 34 4.82 -9.53 -18.66
CA THR A 34 4.93 -10.85 -18.02
C THR A 34 5.41 -10.79 -16.57
N ARG A 35 5.69 -9.59 -16.05
CA ARG A 35 6.30 -9.39 -14.72
C ARG A 35 5.32 -8.76 -13.74
N LEU A 36 5.49 -9.12 -12.47
CA LEU A 36 4.71 -8.61 -11.35
C LEU A 36 5.60 -7.78 -10.45
N PHE A 37 5.16 -6.56 -10.13
CA PHE A 37 5.89 -5.61 -9.32
C PHE A 37 5.09 -5.23 -8.08
N THR A 38 5.77 -5.06 -6.95
CA THR A 38 5.20 -4.50 -5.72
C THR A 38 6.02 -3.27 -5.31
N PRO A 39 5.42 -2.24 -4.69
CA PRO A 39 6.20 -1.11 -4.20
C PRO A 39 7.27 -1.58 -3.24
N ARG A 40 8.47 -1.00 -3.31
CA ARG A 40 9.60 -1.29 -2.40
C ARG A 40 9.28 -0.91 -0.95
N ALA A 41 9.92 -1.57 0.01
CA ALA A 41 9.69 -1.27 1.43
C ALA A 41 10.01 0.19 1.80
N GLU A 42 11.01 0.80 1.15
CA GLU A 42 11.43 2.19 1.39
C GLU A 42 10.38 3.23 0.99
N SER A 43 9.31 2.82 0.30
CA SER A 43 8.14 3.65 0.01
C SER A 43 7.33 3.96 1.27
N GLY A 44 7.54 3.24 2.38
CA GLY A 44 6.85 3.47 3.66
C GLY A 44 5.59 2.62 3.84
N LEU A 45 5.63 1.37 3.37
CA LEU A 45 4.58 0.37 3.56
C LEU A 45 4.95 -0.66 4.63
N LEU A 46 3.95 -1.37 5.17
CA LEU A 46 4.16 -2.55 5.99
C LEU A 46 4.65 -3.73 5.14
N LYS A 47 5.76 -4.36 5.57
CA LYS A 47 6.34 -5.56 4.94
C LYS A 47 5.46 -6.80 5.18
N GLY A 48 4.32 -6.87 4.49
CA GLY A 48 3.31 -7.90 4.70
C GLY A 48 3.88 -9.31 4.46
N THR A 49 3.57 -10.26 5.35
CA THR A 49 4.19 -11.59 5.32
C THR A 49 3.90 -12.38 4.03
N PHE A 50 2.72 -12.21 3.42
CA PHE A 50 2.42 -12.82 2.13
C PHE A 50 3.18 -12.16 0.97
N ARG A 51 3.35 -10.84 0.99
CA ARG A 51 4.22 -10.12 0.04
C ARG A 51 5.67 -10.63 0.12
N GLU A 52 6.23 -10.70 1.32
CA GLU A 52 7.59 -11.20 1.55
C GLU A 52 7.77 -12.64 1.05
N LYS A 53 6.77 -13.50 1.26
CA LYS A 53 6.77 -14.86 0.72
C LYS A 53 6.84 -14.85 -0.81
N LEU A 54 6.02 -14.03 -1.47
CA LEU A 54 5.97 -13.94 -2.93
C LEU A 54 7.29 -13.41 -3.51
N ILE A 55 7.93 -12.43 -2.86
CA ILE A 55 9.26 -11.92 -3.25
C ILE A 55 10.30 -13.03 -3.15
N ARG A 56 10.34 -13.75 -2.02
CA ARG A 56 11.30 -14.86 -1.80
C ARG A 56 11.12 -16.00 -2.80
N GLU A 57 9.89 -16.27 -3.22
CA GLU A 57 9.56 -17.26 -4.25
C GLU A 57 9.84 -16.76 -5.68
N GLY A 58 10.29 -15.51 -5.86
CA GLY A 58 10.54 -14.92 -7.18
C GLY A 58 9.27 -14.66 -8.00
N LYS A 59 8.11 -14.61 -7.34
CA LYS A 59 6.80 -14.41 -8.01
C LYS A 59 6.48 -12.94 -8.26
N ILE A 60 7.00 -12.06 -7.42
CA ILE A 60 6.86 -10.60 -7.55
C ILE A 60 8.20 -9.95 -7.25
N GLU A 61 8.45 -8.79 -7.83
CA GLU A 61 9.69 -8.04 -7.69
C GLU A 61 9.45 -6.67 -7.06
N GLU A 62 10.35 -6.21 -6.20
CA GLU A 62 10.27 -4.86 -5.64
C GLU A 62 10.65 -3.82 -6.69
N ALA A 63 9.85 -2.76 -6.78
CA ALA A 63 10.14 -1.60 -7.62
C ALA A 63 9.64 -0.31 -6.96
N ARG A 64 10.22 0.82 -7.37
CA ARG A 64 9.59 2.12 -7.12
C ARG A 64 8.38 2.23 -8.05
N LEU A 65 7.18 2.31 -7.49
CA LEU A 65 5.94 2.44 -8.26
C LEU A 65 5.28 3.79 -7.99
N THR A 66 4.83 4.45 -9.04
CA THR A 66 4.09 5.72 -9.00
C THR A 66 2.60 5.51 -9.27
N VAL A 67 1.79 6.56 -9.05
CA VAL A 67 0.37 6.54 -9.46
C VAL A 67 0.22 6.28 -10.96
N GLY A 68 1.12 6.84 -11.78
CA GLY A 68 1.13 6.59 -13.22
C GLY A 68 1.37 5.12 -13.55
N ASP A 69 2.24 4.43 -12.80
CA ASP A 69 2.47 3.00 -12.98
C ASP A 69 1.24 2.15 -12.64
N LEU A 70 0.49 2.56 -11.62
CA LEU A 70 -0.74 1.91 -11.20
C LEU A 70 -1.84 2.04 -12.26
N LEU A 71 -1.99 3.25 -12.82
CA LEU A 71 -2.98 3.55 -13.87
C LEU A 71 -2.64 2.92 -15.22
N SER A 72 -1.35 2.71 -15.50
CA SER A 72 -0.87 2.11 -16.75
C SER A 72 -0.61 0.59 -16.63
N ALA A 73 -0.97 -0.05 -15.52
CA ALA A 73 -0.73 -1.47 -15.31
C ALA A 73 -1.71 -2.31 -16.13
N ASP A 74 -1.28 -3.51 -16.55
CA ASP A 74 -2.17 -4.45 -17.24
C ASP A 74 -3.21 -5.03 -16.26
N GLU A 75 -2.77 -5.31 -15.03
CA GLU A 75 -3.61 -5.77 -13.93
C GLU A 75 -3.10 -5.21 -12.60
N VAL A 76 -4.01 -5.01 -11.65
CA VAL A 76 -3.69 -4.60 -10.28
C VAL A 76 -4.26 -5.63 -9.32
N PHE A 77 -3.49 -5.96 -8.29
CA PHE A 77 -3.88 -6.87 -7.23
C PHE A 77 -3.60 -6.25 -5.87
N LEU A 78 -4.46 -6.58 -4.91
CA LEU A 78 -4.19 -6.44 -3.49
C LEU A 78 -3.80 -7.81 -2.92
N VAL A 79 -2.74 -7.85 -2.12
CA VAL A 79 -2.25 -9.09 -1.51
C VAL A 79 -2.16 -9.00 0.01
N ASN A 80 -2.70 -10.01 0.69
CA ASN A 80 -2.49 -10.20 2.13
C ASN A 80 -2.54 -11.68 2.53
N SER A 81 -2.18 -11.97 3.79
CA SER A 81 -2.01 -13.35 4.27
C SER A 81 -3.31 -14.13 4.41
N VAL A 82 -4.46 -13.45 4.52
CA VAL A 82 -5.77 -14.08 4.72
C VAL A 82 -6.44 -14.36 3.37
N ARG A 83 -6.61 -13.32 2.55
CA ARG A 83 -7.35 -13.36 1.28
C ARG A 83 -6.47 -13.70 0.07
N LYS A 84 -5.15 -13.78 0.26
CA LYS A 84 -4.17 -14.06 -0.80
C LYS A 84 -4.26 -13.01 -1.90
N TRP A 85 -4.56 -13.40 -3.15
CA TRP A 85 -4.63 -12.51 -4.29
C TRP A 85 -6.05 -12.00 -4.48
N ILE A 86 -6.22 -10.68 -4.49
CA ILE A 86 -7.51 -10.02 -4.73
C ILE A 86 -7.33 -9.15 -5.98
N PRO A 87 -7.97 -9.47 -7.12
CA PRO A 87 -7.99 -8.58 -8.28
C PRO A 87 -8.61 -7.24 -7.91
N ALA A 88 -8.05 -6.14 -8.42
CA ALA A 88 -8.50 -4.79 -8.16
C ALA A 88 -8.58 -3.97 -9.45
N VAL A 89 -9.53 -3.05 -9.49
CA VAL A 89 -9.69 -2.05 -10.57
C VAL A 89 -9.49 -0.67 -9.96
N VAL A 90 -8.61 0.13 -10.56
CA VAL A 90 -8.37 1.50 -10.11
C VAL A 90 -9.42 2.42 -10.74
N VAL A 91 -10.28 3.01 -9.91
CA VAL A 91 -11.42 3.82 -10.38
C VAL A 91 -11.15 5.33 -10.39
N GLY A 92 -10.08 5.79 -9.75
CA GLY A 92 -9.73 7.21 -9.74
C GLY A 92 -8.60 7.56 -8.78
N VAL A 93 -8.24 8.84 -8.77
CA VAL A 93 -7.28 9.43 -7.83
C VAL A 93 -8.01 10.50 -7.04
N ASP A 94 -8.04 10.36 -5.71
CA ASP A 94 -8.67 11.37 -4.86
C ASP A 94 -7.75 12.60 -4.74
N SER A 95 -8.10 13.66 -5.46
CA SER A 95 -7.38 14.94 -5.47
C SER A 95 -7.52 15.75 -4.18
N ARG A 96 -8.39 15.33 -3.25
CA ARG A 96 -8.62 16.00 -1.96
C ARG A 96 -7.62 15.56 -0.88
N VAL A 97 -6.86 14.50 -1.12
CA VAL A 97 -5.93 13.94 -0.14
C VAL A 97 -4.75 14.88 0.06
N LYS A 98 -4.80 15.68 1.14
CA LYS A 98 -3.61 16.32 1.71
C LYS A 98 -2.80 15.24 2.44
N ALA A 99 -1.47 15.35 2.41
CA ALA A 99 -0.61 14.51 3.24
C ALA A 99 -1.11 14.60 4.69
N ARG A 100 -1.61 13.48 5.25
CA ARG A 100 -1.78 13.40 6.69
C ARG A 100 -0.36 13.44 7.26
N GLN A 101 0.01 14.55 7.90
CA GLN A 101 1.08 14.49 8.89
C GLN A 101 0.66 13.41 9.88
N ALA A 102 1.56 12.48 10.20
CA ALA A 102 1.33 11.61 11.35
C ALA A 102 1.00 12.54 12.51
N ASP A 103 -0.14 12.33 13.17
CA ASP A 103 -0.48 13.11 14.35
C ASP A 103 0.63 12.86 15.38
N GLU A 104 1.62 13.76 15.45
CA GLU A 104 2.72 13.73 16.42
C GLU A 104 2.17 13.80 17.86
N GLU A 105 0.91 14.21 18.03
CA GLU A 105 0.18 14.20 19.29
C GLU A 105 -0.87 13.08 19.39
N SER A 106 -0.62 11.88 18.84
CA SER A 106 -1.49 10.73 19.14
C SER A 106 -1.31 10.32 20.61
N PRO A 107 -2.35 10.46 21.47
CA PRO A 107 -2.27 10.06 22.88
C PRO A 107 -1.99 8.55 23.05
N PHE A 108 -2.31 7.78 22.01
CA PHE A 108 -2.04 6.35 21.96
C PHE A 108 -0.55 6.04 21.73
N LEU A 109 0.11 6.78 20.83
CA LEU A 109 1.54 6.56 20.53
C LEU A 109 2.42 7.01 21.71
N SER A 110 2.06 8.10 22.40
CA SER A 110 2.75 8.54 23.61
C SER A 110 2.61 7.56 24.76
N SER A 111 1.44 6.91 24.91
CA SER A 111 1.25 5.82 25.88
C SER A 111 2.10 4.58 25.58
N ILE A 112 2.27 4.20 24.31
CA ILE A 112 3.09 3.04 23.93
C ILE A 112 4.58 3.29 24.21
N GLN A 113 5.10 4.48 23.88
CA GLN A 113 6.51 4.82 24.15
C GLN A 113 6.83 4.77 25.64
N LYS A 114 5.93 5.27 26.50
CA LYS A 114 6.12 5.28 27.95
C LYS A 114 6.17 3.88 28.58
N THR A 115 5.51 2.88 27.97
CA THR A 115 5.51 1.49 28.44
C THR A 115 6.75 0.70 27.99
N ILE A 116 7.41 1.09 26.90
CA ILE A 116 8.63 0.42 26.41
C ILE A 116 9.89 0.91 27.12
N GLU A 117 9.85 2.12 27.69
CA GLU A 117 10.98 2.75 28.41
C GLU A 117 11.02 2.45 29.92
N THR A 118 10.11 1.63 30.44
CA THR A 118 10.08 1.17 31.85
C THR A 118 10.40 -0.31 31.94
#